data_AF-A0AAD4DUA1-F1
#
_entry.id   AF-A0AAD4DUA1-F1
#
_cell.length_a   1.000
_cell.length_b   1.000
_cell.length_c   1.000
_cell.angle_alpha   90.00
_cell.angle_beta   90.00
_cell.angle_gamma   90.00
#
_symmetry.space_group_name_H-M   'P 1'
#
loop_
_entity.id
_entity.type
_entity.pdbx_description
1 polymer ?
#
loop_
_entity_poly.entity_id
_entity_poly.type
_entity_poly.pdbx_seq_one_letter_code
_entity_poly.pdbx_strand_id
1 'polypeptide(L)' 'KLAQVMGIHRNTLRSYLKQNNVSYKYSLISDADLDQAVREFRQMKPNSGVRYLTGHLRQLGLWIQ' A
#
# COMPACT_ATOMS: atom_id res chain seq x y z
N LYS A 1 16.54 4.76 -0.92
CA LYS A 1 16.65 6.04 -0.20
C LYS A 1 16.91 5.84 1.30
N LEU A 2 16.04 5.19 2.08
CA LEU A 2 16.27 4.99 3.53
C LEU A 2 17.62 4.34 3.87
N ALA A 3 18.02 3.29 3.14
CA ALA A 3 19.32 2.63 3.36
C ALA A 3 20.52 3.56 3.14
N GLN A 4 20.44 4.44 2.13
CA GLN A 4 21.49 5.43 1.84
C GLN A 4 21.56 6.52 2.92
N VAL A 5 20.40 7.00 3.40
CA VAL A 5 20.31 7.98 4.49
C VAL A 5 20.91 7.43 5.78
N MET A 6 20.70 6.14 6.05
CA MET A 6 21.24 5.45 7.22
C MET A 6 22.68 4.94 7.03
N GLY A 7 23.28 5.11 5.85
CA GLY A 7 24.62 4.61 5.55
C GLY A 7 24.77 3.09 5.59
N ILE A 8 23.68 2.32 5.47
CA ILE A 8 23.69 0.85 5.54
C ILE A 8 23.33 0.19 4.21
N HIS A 9 23.78 -1.04 4.03
CA HIS A 9 23.39 -1.83 2.86
C HIS A 9 21.88 -2.16 2.89
N ARG A 10 21.25 -2.22 1.71
CA ARG A 10 19.80 -2.49 1.57
C ARG A 10 19.34 -3.78 2.24
N ASN A 11 20.18 -4.81 2.23
CA ASN A 11 19.85 -6.11 2.86
C ASN A 11 19.88 -6.01 4.38
N THR A 12 20.80 -5.23 4.94
CA THR A 12 20.86 -4.95 6.38
C THR A 12 19.62 -4.20 6.84
N LEU A 13 19.22 -3.16 6.10
CA LEU A 13 17.97 -2.45 6.36
C LEU A 13 16.77 -3.41 6.32
N ARG A 14 16.69 -4.26 5.28
CA ARG A 14 15.61 -5.24 5.15
C ARG A 14 15.57 -6.23 6.32
N SER A 15 16.74 -6.69 6.78
CA SER A 15 16.86 -7.57 7.95
C SER A 15 16.32 -6.89 9.21
N TYR A 16 16.74 -5.65 9.48
CA TYR A 16 16.26 -4.89 10.64
C TYR A 16 14.76 -4.60 10.59
N LEU A 17 14.22 -4.19 9.42
CA LEU A 17 12.78 -3.98 9.27
C LEU A 17 12.01 -5.27 9.57
N LYS A 18 12.48 -6.42 9.07
CA LYS A 18 11.87 -7.72 9.36
C LYS A 18 11.94 -8.09 10.84
N GLN A 19 13.10 -7.90 11.49
CA GLN A 19 13.28 -8.16 12.92
C GLN A 19 12.37 -7.30 13.80
N ASN A 20 12.07 -6.07 13.35
CA ASN A 20 11.16 -5.15 14.02
C ASN A 20 9.70 -5.28 13.56
N ASN A 21 9.32 -6.38 12.88
CA ASN A 21 7.98 -6.63 12.35
C ASN A 21 7.45 -5.57 11.36
N VAL A 22 8.32 -4.70 10.85
CA VAL A 22 8.00 -3.73 9.81
C VAL A 22 8.06 -4.44 8.46
N SER A 23 6.89 -4.89 8.01
CA SER A 23 6.73 -5.60 6.74
C SER A 23 5.58 -4.99 5.95
N TYR A 24 5.71 -5.00 4.62
CA TYR A 24 4.60 -4.71 3.73
C TYR A 24 3.62 -5.89 3.82
N LYS A 25 2.51 -5.69 4.51
CA LYS A 25 1.41 -6.66 4.57
C LYS A 25 0.23 -6.10 3.79
N TYR A 26 -0.44 -6.98 3.05
CA TYR A 26 -1.75 -6.63 2.50
C TYR A 26 -2.76 -6.48 3.63
N SER A 27 -3.71 -5.58 3.42
CA SER A 27 -4.80 -5.37 4.36
C SER A 27 -5.73 -6.57 4.33
N LEU A 28 -6.19 -6.98 5.51
CA LEU A 28 -7.28 -7.95 5.63
C LEU A 28 -8.59 -7.20 5.34
N ILE A 29 -9.02 -7.21 4.09
CA ILE A 29 -10.26 -6.58 3.63
C ILE A 29 -11.10 -7.63 2.90
N SER A 30 -12.42 -7.58 3.07
CA SER A 30 -13.32 -8.45 2.33
C SER A 30 -13.48 -7.96 0.89
N ASP A 31 -13.79 -8.88 -0.04
CA ASP A 31 -14.05 -8.51 -1.43
C ASP A 31 -15.22 -7.52 -1.54
N ALA A 32 -16.24 -7.66 -0.69
CA ALA A 32 -17.40 -6.76 -0.67
C ALA A 32 -17.03 -5.33 -0.26
N ASP A 33 -16.19 -5.17 0.77
CA ASP A 33 -15.71 -3.87 1.21
C ASP A 33 -14.78 -3.23 0.17
N LEU A 34 -13.95 -4.05 -0.49
CA LEU A 34 -13.09 -3.60 -1.57
C LEU A 34 -13.91 -3.12 -2.77
N ASP A 35 -14.92 -3.89 -3.19
CA ASP A 35 -15.83 -3.51 -4.26
C ASP A 35 -16.56 -2.20 -3.97
N GLN A 36 -16.99 -2.01 -2.73
CA GLN A 36 -17.63 -0.77 -2.31
C GLN A 36 -16.68 0.43 -2.44
N ALA A 37 -15.45 0.32 -1.93
CA ALA A 37 -14.44 1.38 -2.07
C ALA A 37 -14.09 1.68 -3.54
N VAL A 38 -14.04 0.65 -4.39
CA VAL A 38 -13.80 0.82 -5.84
C VAL A 38 -14.96 1.54 -6.52
N ARG A 39 -16.21 1.20 -6.16
CA ARG A 39 -17.41 1.86 -6.70
C ARG A 39 -17.46 3.33 -6.32
N GLU A 40 -17.21 3.65 -5.05
CA GLU A 40 -17.15 5.04 -4.55
C GLU A 40 -16.07 5.83 -5.29
N PHE A 41 -14.88 5.25 -5.46
CA PHE A 41 -13.81 5.89 -6.22
C PHE A 41 -14.21 6.16 -7.68
N ARG A 42 -14.82 5.19 -8.36
CA ARG A 42 -15.27 5.35 -9.75
C ARG A 42 -16.38 6.38 -9.91
N GLN A 43 -17.28 6.51 -8.94
CA GLN A 43 -18.30 7.57 -8.94
C GLN A 43 -17.66 8.95 -8.82
N MET A 44 -16.66 9.10 -7.95
CA MET A 44 -15.93 10.36 -7.80
C MET A 44 -15.01 10.68 -8.98
N LYS A 45 -14.41 9.67 -9.59
CA LYS A 45 -13.34 9.78 -10.60
C LYS A 45 -13.53 8.77 -11.74
N PRO A 46 -14.58 8.93 -12.58
CA PRO A 46 -14.97 7.91 -13.57
C PRO A 46 -13.91 7.61 -14.63
N ASN A 47 -13.08 8.59 -14.99
CA ASN A 47 -12.03 8.44 -16.02
C ASN A 47 -10.65 8.10 -15.44
N SER A 48 -10.55 7.83 -14.14
CA SER A 48 -9.27 7.54 -13.50
C SER A 48 -8.94 6.05 -13.58
N GLY A 49 -7.73 5.74 -14.07
CA GLY A 49 -7.24 4.37 -14.16
C GLY A 49 -6.84 3.76 -12.82
N VAL A 50 -6.51 2.47 -12.86
CA VAL A 50 -6.14 1.64 -11.70
C VAL A 50 -5.05 2.27 -10.84
N ARG A 51 -4.07 2.96 -11.45
CA ARG A 51 -3.00 3.66 -10.72
C ARG A 51 -3.54 4.63 -9.65
N TYR A 52 -4.58 5.38 -9.97
CA TYR A 52 -5.17 6.36 -9.04
C TYR A 52 -6.08 5.69 -8.01
N LEU A 53 -6.76 4.60 -8.39
CA LEU A 53 -7.49 3.75 -7.46
C LEU A 53 -6.55 3.17 -6.40
N THR A 54 -5.41 2.59 -6.79
CA THR A 54 -4.41 2.07 -5.84
C THR A 54 -3.88 3.17 -4.92
N GLY A 55 -3.68 4.38 -5.45
CA GLY A 55 -3.30 5.54 -4.62
C GLY A 55 -4.37 5.92 -3.60
N HIS A 56 -5.63 5.93 -4.02
CA HIS A 56 -6.77 6.21 -3.14
C HIS A 56 -6.91 5.15 -2.03
N LEU A 57 -6.83 3.87 -2.37
CA LEU A 57 -6.85 2.78 -1.39
C LEU A 57 -5.70 2.90 -0.38
N ARG A 58 -4.49 3.26 -0.83
CA ARG A 58 -3.37 3.52 0.08
C ARG A 58 -3.61 4.70 1.01
N GLN A 59 -4.29 5.75 0.55
CA GLN A 59 -4.68 6.88 1.41
C GLN A 59 -5.66 6.44 2.51
N LEU A 60 -6.51 5.46 2.23
CA LEU A 60 -7.38 4.81 3.22
C LEU A 60 -6.66 3.78 4.11
N GLY A 61 -5.34 3.64 3.97
CA GLY A 61 -4.55 2.64 4.70
C GLY A 61 -4.71 1.21 4.18
N LEU A 62 -5.32 1.04 3.00
CA LEU A 62 -5.56 -0.25 2.37
C LEU A 62 -4.45 -0.61 1.39
N TRP A 63 -3.78 -1.73 1.66
CA TRP A 63 -2.75 -2.30 0.81
C TRP A 63 -3.31 -3.54 0.13
N ILE A 64 -3.55 -3.46 -1.17
CA ILE A 64 -4.11 -4.55 -1.99
C ILE A 64 -3.04 -5.16 -2.91
N GLN A 65 -3.27 -6.41 -3.36
CA GLN A 65 -2.38 -7.18 -4.24
C GLN A 65 -2.54 -6.80 -5.72
#